data_AF-A0A4Q0PNR2-F1
#
_entry.id   AF-A0A4Q0PNR2-F1
#
_cell.length_a   1.000
_cell.length_b   1.000
_cell.length_c   1.000
_cell.angle_alpha   90.00
_cell.angle_beta   90.00
_cell.angle_gamma   90.00
#
_symmetry.space_group_name_H-M   'P 1'
#
loop_
_entity.id
_entity.type
_entity.pdbx_description
1 polymer ?
#
loop_
_entity_poly.entity_id
_entity_poly.type
_entity_poly.pdbx_seq_one_letter_code
_entity_poly.pdbx_strand_id
1 'polypeptide(L)'
;MQNAIDAIFEELGTVKQISPVYKTKSWGFEGADFLNCAVSADTRLDYQTLLTTCLSIEKKLGRARSNKEGYSDRPIDIDILFFGADIINESNLTIPHPHLQDRNFVIYPLNDIASSFEHPILKKSISVLQAESPDKSIPHKIQRCLRNPQQELNLNNYNYIAIEGNIGAGKTTLATMISEDFNAKLILERFKDNPFLPKFYEDQSRYAFPLEMSFLADRYQQLLDDIGQFDLFKDFMIADYDSQKSLIFAKVTLSEDEYSLYKKLHSIMYREIAKPDLYIYLYQNTERLLENIKKRGRAYEQDISESYLIDINQGYLNMIKNRRQENIKILDISEIDFVDNRVDYLKLLKQVIT
;
A
#
# COMPACT_ATOMS: atom_id res chain seq x y z
N MET A 1 -6.02 21.24 11.26
CA MET A 1 -6.91 20.19 10.70
C MET A 1 -6.37 19.65 9.37
N GLN A 2 -6.36 20.37 8.25
CA GLN A 2 -5.85 19.81 6.97
C GLN A 2 -4.41 19.28 7.10
N ASN A 3 -3.48 20.09 7.62
CA ASN A 3 -2.11 19.63 7.85
C ASN A 3 -2.00 18.40 8.79
N ALA A 4 -2.98 18.20 9.67
CA ALA A 4 -3.02 17.00 10.52
C ALA A 4 -3.46 15.77 9.72
N ILE A 5 -4.43 15.91 8.82
CA ILE A 5 -4.80 14.85 7.88
C ILE A 5 -3.66 14.52 6.94
N ASP A 6 -2.96 15.52 6.42
CA ASP A 6 -1.80 15.33 5.55
C ASP A 6 -0.70 14.57 6.32
N ALA A 7 -0.42 14.94 7.57
CA ALA A 7 0.55 14.25 8.41
C ALA A 7 0.10 12.82 8.82
N ILE A 8 -1.19 12.61 9.09
CA ILE A 8 -1.75 11.27 9.32
C ILE A 8 -1.54 10.40 8.07
N PHE A 9 -1.81 10.95 6.89
CA PHE A 9 -1.59 10.25 5.63
C PHE A 9 -0.12 9.91 5.40
N GLU A 10 0.78 10.85 5.70
CA GLU A 10 2.22 10.69 5.46
C GLU A 10 2.92 9.78 6.47
N GLU A 11 2.53 9.84 7.74
CA GLU A 11 3.26 9.20 8.84
C GLU A 11 2.52 8.02 9.48
N LEU A 12 1.17 8.02 9.52
CA LEU A 12 0.41 6.96 10.20
C LEU A 12 -0.12 5.90 9.25
N GLY A 13 -0.74 6.29 8.14
CA GLY A 13 -1.52 5.33 7.38
C GLY A 13 -2.37 5.94 6.28
N THR A 14 -3.03 5.07 5.52
CA THR A 14 -3.84 5.47 4.36
C THR A 14 -5.20 5.92 4.84
N VAL A 15 -5.51 7.21 4.65
CA VAL A 15 -6.78 7.82 5.07
C VAL A 15 -7.92 7.29 4.20
N LYS A 16 -8.89 6.59 4.80
CA LYS A 16 -10.03 6.01 4.09
C LYS A 16 -11.23 6.95 4.09
N GLN A 17 -11.58 7.52 5.25
CA GLN A 17 -12.71 8.44 5.38
C GLN A 17 -12.37 9.60 6.32
N ILE A 18 -12.97 10.75 6.04
CA ILE A 18 -12.85 11.96 6.85
C ILE A 18 -14.28 12.44 7.11
N SER A 19 -14.63 12.63 8.39
CA SER A 19 -15.93 13.18 8.73
C SER A 19 -16.02 14.65 8.31
N PRO A 20 -17.23 15.21 8.22
CA PRO A 20 -17.44 16.65 8.26
C PRO A 20 -16.77 17.29 9.49
N VAL A 21 -16.48 18.59 9.38
CA VAL A 21 -15.97 19.37 10.50
C VAL A 21 -17.12 19.83 11.38
N TYR A 22 -16.99 19.60 12.68
CA TYR A 22 -17.93 20.04 13.69
C TYR A 22 -17.32 21.14 14.55
N LYS A 23 -18.14 22.13 14.89
CA LYS A 23 -17.78 23.26 15.74
C LYS A 23 -18.49 23.13 17.09
N THR A 24 -17.75 23.27 18.18
CA THR A 24 -18.28 23.25 19.55
C THR A 24 -17.76 24.42 20.35
N LYS A 25 -18.55 24.92 21.31
CA LYS A 25 -18.04 25.88 22.30
C LYS A 25 -16.96 25.22 23.16
N SER A 26 -16.11 26.05 23.77
CA SER A 26 -15.11 25.59 24.72
C SER A 26 -15.76 24.84 25.88
N TRP A 27 -15.25 23.65 26.19
CA TRP A 27 -15.77 22.84 27.29
C TRP A 27 -15.13 23.28 28.60
N GLY A 28 -15.91 23.87 29.51
CA GLY A 28 -15.47 24.19 30.88
C GLY A 28 -14.71 25.50 31.09
N PHE A 29 -14.58 26.37 30.07
CA PHE A 29 -14.01 27.73 30.19
C PHE A 29 -14.57 28.66 29.10
N GLU A 30 -14.40 29.98 29.24
CA GLU A 30 -14.65 30.93 28.14
C GLU A 30 -13.41 31.02 27.23
N GLY A 31 -13.50 30.45 26.04
CA GLY A 31 -12.42 30.44 25.05
C GLY A 31 -12.94 30.45 23.62
N ALA A 32 -12.02 30.26 22.66
CA ALA A 32 -12.40 30.10 21.26
C ALA A 32 -13.13 28.77 21.03
N ASP A 33 -14.02 28.75 20.04
CA ASP A 33 -14.70 27.53 19.63
C ASP A 33 -13.71 26.48 19.10
N PHE A 34 -13.94 25.22 19.44
CA PHE A 34 -13.13 24.09 18.97
C PHE A 34 -13.68 23.54 17.66
N LEU A 35 -12.79 23.00 16.84
CA LEU A 35 -13.11 22.27 15.61
C LEU A 35 -12.73 20.80 15.76
N ASN A 36 -13.65 19.91 15.43
CA ASN A 36 -13.53 18.47 15.61
C ASN A 36 -13.81 17.74 14.29
N CYS A 37 -13.05 16.69 14.00
CA CYS A 37 -13.33 15.73 12.93
C CYS A 37 -12.86 14.34 13.35
N ALA A 38 -13.50 13.31 12.83
CA ALA A 38 -13.02 11.94 12.91
C ALA A 38 -12.38 11.55 11.56
N VAL A 39 -11.34 10.72 11.63
CA VAL A 39 -10.63 10.18 10.47
C VAL A 39 -10.51 8.67 10.67
N SER A 40 -10.84 7.89 9.66
CA SER A 40 -10.50 6.46 9.61
C SER A 40 -9.29 6.28 8.69
N ALA A 41 -8.33 5.47 9.12
CA ALA A 41 -7.11 5.19 8.37
C ALA A 41 -6.67 3.74 8.57
N ASP A 42 -6.14 3.14 7.51
CA ASP A 42 -5.46 1.84 7.57
C ASP A 42 -3.97 2.06 7.83
N THR A 43 -3.43 1.36 8.82
CA THR A 43 -2.03 1.49 9.23
C THR A 43 -1.35 0.13 9.33
N ARG A 44 -0.05 0.11 9.02
CA ARG A 44 0.84 -1.04 9.24
C ARG A 44 1.62 -0.93 10.55
N LEU A 45 1.42 0.15 11.30
CA LEU A 45 2.06 0.39 12.59
C LEU A 45 1.34 -0.38 13.69
N ASP A 46 2.09 -0.90 14.65
CA ASP A 46 1.53 -1.34 15.92
C ASP A 46 0.99 -0.15 16.75
N TYR A 47 0.20 -0.43 17.78
CA TYR A 47 -0.45 0.61 18.58
C TYR A 47 0.54 1.52 19.35
N GLN A 48 1.72 1.02 19.73
CA GLN A 48 2.74 1.80 20.45
C GLN A 48 3.42 2.79 19.50
N THR A 49 3.80 2.31 18.32
CA THR A 49 4.38 3.11 17.25
C THR A 49 3.36 4.13 16.74
N LEU A 50 2.09 3.76 16.62
CA LEU A 50 0.99 4.67 16.27
C LEU A 50 0.86 5.82 17.28
N LEU A 51 0.78 5.51 18.58
CA LEU A 51 0.66 6.52 19.64
C LEU A 51 1.84 7.50 19.64
N THR A 52 3.06 6.98 19.59
CA THR A 52 4.28 7.83 19.58
C THR A 52 4.33 8.72 18.33
N THR A 53 3.84 8.24 17.19
CA THR A 53 3.77 9.02 15.96
C THR A 53 2.68 10.10 16.02
N CYS A 54 1.49 9.81 16.58
CA CYS A 54 0.46 10.84 16.85
C CYS A 54 1.04 12.00 17.68
N LEU A 55 1.72 11.69 18.78
CA LEU A 55 2.36 12.70 19.64
C LEU A 55 3.45 13.51 18.91
N SER A 56 4.17 12.87 17.99
CA SER A 56 5.17 13.54 17.14
C SER A 56 4.50 14.53 16.17
N ILE A 57 3.42 14.12 15.52
CA ILE A 57 2.63 14.97 14.60
C ILE A 57 2.12 16.21 15.33
N GLU A 58 1.53 16.04 16.51
CA GLU A 58 1.05 17.17 17.31
C GLU A 58 2.16 18.16 17.65
N LYS A 59 3.33 17.64 18.06
CA LYS A 59 4.51 18.47 18.35
C LYS A 59 4.96 19.25 17.12
N LYS A 60 5.02 18.61 15.95
CA LYS A 60 5.36 19.26 14.66
C LYS A 60 4.36 20.35 14.28
N LEU A 61 3.09 20.17 14.59
CA LEU A 61 2.01 21.12 14.33
C LEU A 61 1.86 22.22 15.40
N GLY A 62 2.82 22.33 16.32
CA GLY A 62 2.92 23.46 17.25
C GLY A 62 2.45 23.17 18.68
N ARG A 63 2.17 21.91 19.05
CA ARG A 63 1.91 21.54 20.45
C ARG A 63 3.20 21.65 21.27
N ALA A 64 3.40 22.79 21.92
CA ALA A 64 4.42 22.93 22.97
C ALA A 64 3.93 22.26 24.26
N ARG A 65 4.71 21.34 24.84
CA ARG A 65 4.42 20.83 26.20
C ARG A 65 4.59 21.97 27.18
N SER A 66 3.49 22.53 27.68
CA SER A 66 3.53 23.51 28.77
C SER A 66 3.35 22.78 30.10
N ASN A 67 4.25 23.03 31.07
CA ASN A 67 4.16 22.53 32.45
C ASN A 67 3.07 23.26 33.27
N LYS A 68 1.96 23.69 32.65
CA LYS A 68 0.84 24.33 33.34
C LYS A 68 -0.32 23.34 33.44
N GLU A 69 -0.76 23.05 34.66
CA GLU A 69 -2.03 22.36 34.90
C GLU A 69 -3.18 23.24 34.42
N GLY A 70 -4.01 22.72 33.49
CA GLY A 70 -5.21 23.39 32.97
C GLY A 70 -5.47 23.17 31.48
N TYR A 71 -6.70 23.47 31.03
CA TYR A 71 -7.06 23.53 29.62
C TYR A 71 -6.46 24.81 29.00
N SER A 72 -5.72 24.66 27.90
CA SER A 72 -5.12 25.77 27.14
C SER A 72 -5.57 25.69 25.68
N ASP A 73 -5.53 26.80 24.95
CA ASP A 73 -5.69 26.79 23.49
C ASP A 73 -4.59 25.91 22.88
N ARG A 74 -4.99 24.78 22.29
CA ARG A 74 -4.10 23.81 21.65
C ARG A 74 -4.24 23.94 20.13
N PRO A 75 -3.14 24.05 19.38
CA PRO A 75 -3.21 24.10 17.91
C PRO A 75 -3.83 22.84 17.28
N ILE A 76 -3.57 21.66 17.86
CA ILE A 76 -4.14 20.36 17.44
C ILE A 76 -4.03 19.32 18.59
N ASP A 77 -4.97 18.37 18.64
CA ASP A 77 -5.00 17.19 19.51
C ASP A 77 -5.44 15.99 18.66
N ILE A 78 -4.76 14.86 18.76
CA ILE A 78 -5.03 13.64 17.98
C ILE A 78 -5.24 12.48 18.96
N ASP A 79 -6.51 12.16 19.20
CA ASP A 79 -6.91 11.02 20.03
C ASP A 79 -7.13 9.75 19.20
N ILE A 80 -6.62 8.62 19.68
CA ILE A 80 -6.90 7.30 19.10
C ILE A 80 -8.18 6.77 19.74
N LEU A 81 -9.29 6.73 18.99
CA LEU A 81 -10.58 6.25 19.49
C LEU A 81 -10.68 4.72 19.48
N PHE A 82 -10.20 4.10 18.40
CA PHE A 82 -10.20 2.65 18.16
C PHE A 82 -8.91 2.23 17.45
N PHE A 83 -8.51 0.98 17.65
CA PHE A 83 -7.47 0.32 16.87
C PHE A 83 -8.00 -1.06 16.45
N GLY A 84 -8.59 -1.13 15.26
CA GLY A 84 -9.37 -2.30 14.85
C GLY A 84 -10.44 -2.66 15.90
N ALA A 85 -10.51 -3.94 16.23
CA ALA A 85 -11.38 -4.46 17.30
C ALA A 85 -10.63 -4.69 18.63
N ASP A 86 -9.37 -4.23 18.73
CA ASP A 86 -8.51 -4.51 19.86
C ASP A 86 -8.96 -3.77 21.13
N ILE A 87 -8.70 -4.39 22.27
CA ILE A 87 -8.88 -3.81 23.59
C ILE A 87 -7.51 -3.70 24.24
N ILE A 88 -7.05 -2.46 24.45
CA ILE A 88 -5.74 -2.14 25.00
C ILE A 88 -5.94 -1.38 26.31
N ASN A 89 -5.26 -1.83 27.38
CA ASN A 89 -5.29 -1.18 28.69
C ASN A 89 -3.88 -1.07 29.24
N GLU A 90 -3.15 -0.06 28.75
CA GLU A 90 -1.79 0.25 29.17
C GLU A 90 -1.76 1.59 29.92
N SER A 91 -0.73 1.80 30.74
CA SER A 91 -0.59 3.02 31.55
C SER A 91 -0.63 4.33 30.76
N ASN A 92 -0.27 4.28 29.47
CA ASN A 92 -0.19 5.42 28.56
C ASN A 92 -1.24 5.38 27.42
N LEU A 93 -2.06 4.33 27.33
CA LEU A 93 -3.05 4.16 26.26
C LEU A 93 -4.20 3.24 26.66
N THR A 94 -5.42 3.73 26.51
CA THR A 94 -6.64 2.92 26.67
C THR A 94 -7.44 2.95 25.37
N ILE A 95 -7.68 1.78 24.78
CA ILE A 95 -8.47 1.59 23.56
C ILE A 95 -9.52 0.50 23.80
N PRO A 96 -10.79 0.69 23.39
CA PRO A 96 -11.38 1.94 22.88
C PRO A 96 -11.26 3.11 23.87
N HIS A 97 -11.21 4.33 23.35
CA HIS A 97 -11.04 5.52 24.19
C HIS A 97 -12.18 5.61 25.24
N PRO A 98 -11.88 5.67 26.54
CA PRO A 98 -12.84 5.36 27.62
C PRO A 98 -14.05 6.29 27.70
N HIS A 99 -13.92 7.51 27.19
CA HIS A 99 -14.96 8.55 27.23
C HIS A 99 -15.51 8.94 25.86
N LEU A 100 -15.27 8.14 24.81
CA LEU A 100 -15.72 8.51 23.46
C LEU A 100 -17.25 8.63 23.36
N GLN A 101 -17.98 7.79 24.10
CA GLN A 101 -19.45 7.76 24.16
C GLN A 101 -20.04 8.92 24.99
N ASP A 102 -19.24 9.49 25.89
CA ASP A 102 -19.69 10.52 26.83
C ASP A 102 -19.56 11.93 26.24
N ARG A 103 -19.05 12.07 25.00
CA ARG A 103 -18.64 13.35 24.41
C ARG A 103 -19.21 13.51 23.00
N ASN A 104 -20.19 14.40 22.83
CA ASN A 104 -20.85 14.56 21.53
C ASN A 104 -19.91 15.09 20.44
N PHE A 105 -18.93 15.93 20.81
CA PHE A 105 -17.92 16.41 19.87
C PHE A 105 -17.02 15.31 19.29
N VAL A 106 -17.01 14.12 19.89
CA VAL A 106 -16.31 12.92 19.40
C VAL A 106 -17.28 12.00 18.65
N ILE A 107 -18.42 11.66 19.27
CA ILE A 107 -19.33 10.64 18.73
C ILE A 107 -20.05 11.11 17.45
N TYR A 108 -20.37 12.41 17.31
CA TYR A 108 -21.03 12.94 16.10
C TYR A 108 -20.13 12.81 14.86
N PRO A 109 -18.88 13.31 14.85
CA PRO A 109 -17.95 13.07 13.76
C PRO A 109 -17.72 11.58 13.48
N LEU A 110 -17.60 10.75 14.52
CA LEU A 110 -17.37 9.32 14.36
C LEU A 110 -18.58 8.62 13.71
N ASN A 111 -19.80 8.97 14.10
CA ASN A 111 -21.02 8.37 13.55
C ASN A 111 -21.16 8.65 12.04
N ASP A 112 -20.70 9.80 11.55
CA ASP A 112 -20.72 10.13 10.11
C ASP A 112 -19.90 9.16 9.25
N ILE A 113 -18.85 8.52 9.81
CA ILE A 113 -17.96 7.62 9.06
C ILE A 113 -18.05 6.15 9.51
N ALA A 114 -18.57 5.88 10.71
CA ALA A 114 -18.54 4.54 11.31
C ALA A 114 -19.83 4.19 12.07
N SER A 115 -21.00 4.66 11.61
CA SER A 115 -22.30 4.49 12.30
C SER A 115 -22.66 3.05 12.70
N SER A 116 -22.28 2.07 11.86
CA SER A 116 -22.55 0.64 12.07
C SER A 116 -21.43 -0.10 12.80
N PHE A 117 -20.29 0.55 13.07
CA PHE A 117 -19.19 -0.09 13.78
C PHE A 117 -19.60 -0.40 15.22
N GLU A 118 -19.38 -1.64 15.65
CA GLU A 118 -19.72 -2.08 17.01
C GLU A 118 -18.57 -1.83 17.99
N HIS A 119 -18.87 -1.13 19.08
CA HIS A 119 -17.91 -0.89 20.14
C HIS A 119 -17.46 -2.22 20.80
N PRO A 120 -16.14 -2.56 20.81
CA PRO A 120 -15.65 -3.86 21.29
C PRO A 120 -16.06 -4.22 22.72
N ILE A 121 -16.11 -3.24 23.63
CA ILE A 121 -16.52 -3.43 25.04
C ILE A 121 -18.04 -3.28 25.24
N LEU A 122 -18.62 -2.14 24.83
CA LEU A 122 -20.04 -1.83 25.08
C LEU A 122 -21.01 -2.65 24.21
N LYS A 123 -20.54 -3.31 23.15
CA LYS A 123 -21.33 -4.13 22.21
C LYS A 123 -22.55 -3.39 21.64
N LYS A 124 -22.36 -2.08 21.39
CA LYS A 124 -23.34 -1.18 20.77
C LYS A 124 -22.72 -0.53 19.55
N SER A 125 -23.52 -0.32 18.51
CA SER A 125 -23.07 0.44 17.35
C SER A 125 -22.84 1.91 17.72
N ILE A 126 -21.97 2.61 16.99
CA ILE A 126 -21.71 4.05 17.20
C ILE A 126 -23.01 4.87 17.13
N SER A 127 -23.92 4.52 16.22
CA SER A 127 -25.24 5.15 16.10
C SER A 127 -26.09 5.03 17.36
N VAL A 128 -26.07 3.85 18.01
CA VAL A 128 -26.76 3.65 19.30
C VAL A 128 -26.08 4.45 20.40
N LEU A 129 -24.75 4.45 20.46
CA LEU A 129 -23.99 5.21 21.47
C LEU A 129 -24.22 6.72 21.35
N GLN A 130 -24.36 7.26 20.13
CA GLN A 130 -24.71 8.66 19.94
C GLN A 130 -26.10 8.98 20.50
N ALA A 131 -27.09 8.11 20.27
CA ALA A 131 -28.46 8.32 20.75
C ALA A 131 -28.57 8.26 22.28
N GLU A 132 -27.71 7.48 22.93
CA GLU A 132 -27.67 7.30 24.38
C GLU A 132 -26.68 8.25 25.09
N SER A 133 -25.98 9.12 24.37
CA SER A 133 -24.93 9.95 24.96
C SER A 133 -25.47 10.84 26.08
N PRO A 134 -24.81 10.88 27.26
CA PRO A 134 -25.22 11.74 28.36
C PRO A 134 -24.95 13.23 28.10
N ASP A 135 -24.12 13.55 27.09
CA ASP A 135 -23.83 14.91 26.68
C ASP A 135 -25.03 15.55 25.96
N LYS A 136 -25.40 16.76 26.41
CA LYS A 136 -26.51 17.54 25.84
C LYS A 136 -26.04 18.59 24.84
N SER A 137 -24.73 18.79 24.71
CA SER A 137 -24.17 19.71 23.73
C SER A 137 -24.39 19.15 22.33
N ILE A 138 -24.83 19.99 21.39
CA ILE A 138 -25.03 19.58 19.99
C ILE A 138 -23.94 20.25 19.15
N PRO A 139 -22.95 19.50 18.66
CA PRO A 139 -21.93 20.04 17.77
C PRO A 139 -22.54 20.55 16.47
N HIS A 140 -22.12 21.74 16.03
CA HIS A 140 -22.61 22.35 14.80
C HIS A 140 -21.72 21.97 13.62
N LYS A 141 -22.24 21.20 12.66
CA LYS A 141 -21.53 20.87 11.41
C LYS A 141 -21.30 22.14 10.58
N ILE A 142 -20.06 22.40 10.19
CA ILE A 142 -19.69 23.59 9.40
C ILE A 142 -19.33 23.20 7.97
N GLN A 143 -19.55 24.13 7.02
CA GLN A 143 -19.14 23.97 5.62
C GLN A 143 -17.63 24.21 5.47
N ARG A 144 -16.83 23.27 5.97
CA ARG A 144 -15.39 23.22 5.77
C ARG A 144 -15.04 21.86 5.18
N CYS A 145 -14.57 21.85 3.94
CA CYS A 145 -14.12 20.64 3.27
C CYS A 145 -12.66 20.33 3.66
N LEU A 146 -12.43 19.11 4.13
CA LEU A 146 -11.09 18.55 4.31
C LEU A 146 -10.83 17.60 3.14
N ARG A 147 -9.63 17.66 2.57
CA ARG A 147 -9.24 16.87 1.40
C ARG A 147 -8.59 15.57 1.85
N ASN A 148 -8.88 14.47 1.18
CA ASN A 148 -8.14 13.22 1.36
C ASN A 148 -6.88 13.25 0.47
N PRO A 149 -5.66 13.28 1.06
CA PRO A 149 -4.41 13.37 0.29
C PRO A 149 -4.19 12.19 -0.65
N GLN A 150 -4.78 11.02 -0.36
CA GLN A 150 -4.69 9.86 -1.23
C GLN A 150 -5.26 10.11 -2.62
N GLN A 151 -6.29 10.97 -2.74
CA GLN A 151 -6.92 11.30 -4.02
C GLN A 151 -5.97 12.03 -4.97
N GLU A 152 -4.91 12.65 -4.47
CA GLU A 152 -3.91 13.33 -5.32
C GLU A 152 -3.02 12.32 -6.07
N LEU A 153 -2.93 11.06 -5.59
CA LEU A 153 -2.10 10.03 -6.20
C LEU A 153 -2.71 9.42 -7.47
N ASN A 154 -4.01 9.57 -7.74
CA ASN A 154 -4.66 9.29 -9.04
C ASN A 154 -4.26 7.97 -9.77
N LEU A 155 -3.86 6.92 -9.05
CA LEU A 155 -3.46 5.64 -9.67
C LEU A 155 -4.62 4.97 -10.41
N ASN A 156 -5.86 5.25 -9.98
CA ASN A 156 -7.10 4.77 -10.58
C ASN A 156 -7.34 5.33 -12.00
N ASN A 157 -6.50 6.25 -12.50
CA ASN A 157 -6.51 6.68 -13.90
C ASN A 157 -6.02 5.58 -14.87
N TYR A 158 -5.33 4.57 -14.34
CA TYR A 158 -4.92 3.39 -15.08
C TYR A 158 -5.86 2.23 -14.74
N ASN A 159 -6.36 1.50 -15.74
CA ASN A 159 -7.18 0.30 -15.49
C ASN A 159 -6.30 -0.91 -15.17
N TYR A 160 -5.08 -0.94 -15.72
CA TYR A 160 -4.14 -2.02 -15.50
C TYR A 160 -2.69 -1.53 -15.35
N ILE A 161 -2.10 -1.80 -14.18
CA ILE A 161 -0.70 -1.49 -13.85
C ILE A 161 0.08 -2.79 -13.70
N ALA A 162 1.25 -2.89 -14.33
CA ALA A 162 2.18 -3.99 -14.11
C ALA A 162 3.47 -3.49 -13.45
N ILE A 163 3.87 -4.13 -12.34
CA ILE A 163 5.13 -3.88 -11.65
C ILE A 163 6.12 -4.97 -12.01
N GLU A 164 7.25 -4.56 -12.56
CA GLU A 164 8.30 -5.41 -13.07
C GLU A 164 9.66 -5.07 -12.48
N GLY A 165 10.61 -5.98 -12.61
CA GLY A 165 11.87 -5.88 -11.87
C GLY A 165 12.52 -7.22 -11.59
N ASN A 166 13.80 -7.16 -11.22
CA ASN A 166 14.60 -8.34 -10.98
C ASN A 166 14.13 -9.18 -9.77
N ILE A 167 14.64 -10.40 -9.63
CA ILE A 167 14.43 -11.26 -8.47
C ILE A 167 14.96 -10.52 -7.23
N GLY A 168 14.12 -10.36 -6.20
CA GLY A 168 14.50 -9.59 -5.00
C GLY A 168 14.23 -8.08 -5.08
N ALA A 169 13.66 -7.56 -6.17
CA ALA A 169 13.39 -6.12 -6.31
C ALA A 169 12.18 -5.59 -5.49
N GLY A 170 11.41 -6.46 -4.80
CA GLY A 170 10.27 -6.01 -3.99
C GLY A 170 8.94 -5.82 -4.74
N LYS A 171 8.82 -6.32 -5.98
CA LYS A 171 7.60 -6.22 -6.82
C LYS A 171 6.31 -6.64 -6.11
N THR A 172 6.28 -7.87 -5.60
CA THR A 172 5.13 -8.45 -4.89
C THR A 172 4.73 -7.59 -3.70
N THR A 173 5.71 -7.08 -2.94
CA THR A 173 5.48 -6.19 -1.81
C THR A 173 4.82 -4.89 -2.26
N LEU A 174 5.38 -4.21 -3.28
CA LEU A 174 4.82 -2.96 -3.78
C LEU A 174 3.40 -3.14 -4.36
N ALA A 175 3.19 -4.19 -5.14
CA ALA A 175 1.87 -4.50 -5.72
C ALA A 175 0.82 -4.76 -4.63
N THR A 176 1.19 -5.51 -3.58
CA THR A 176 0.31 -5.78 -2.44
C THR A 176 -0.02 -4.49 -1.68
N MET A 177 0.98 -3.66 -1.39
CA MET A 177 0.78 -2.39 -0.68
C MET A 177 -0.16 -1.46 -1.46
N ILE A 178 0.02 -1.32 -2.77
CA ILE A 178 -0.87 -0.51 -3.61
C ILE A 178 -2.28 -1.11 -3.66
N SER A 179 -2.41 -2.44 -3.73
CA SER A 179 -3.72 -3.10 -3.72
C SER A 179 -4.51 -2.80 -2.44
N GLU A 180 -3.87 -2.90 -1.28
CA GLU A 180 -4.48 -2.60 0.02
C GLU A 180 -4.85 -1.11 0.14
N ASP A 181 -3.93 -0.22 -0.25
CA ASP A 181 -4.10 1.21 -0.07
C ASP A 181 -5.20 1.76 -1.01
N PHE A 182 -5.24 1.30 -2.27
CA PHE A 182 -6.11 1.83 -3.33
C PHE A 182 -7.24 0.90 -3.78
N ASN A 183 -7.52 -0.18 -3.04
CA ASN A 183 -8.56 -1.16 -3.40
C ASN A 183 -8.40 -1.73 -4.82
N ALA A 184 -7.16 -1.97 -5.26
CA ALA A 184 -6.90 -2.60 -6.56
C ALA A 184 -7.13 -4.13 -6.51
N LYS A 185 -7.42 -4.74 -7.65
CA LYS A 185 -7.37 -6.20 -7.83
C LYS A 185 -5.91 -6.62 -7.97
N LEU A 186 -5.41 -7.42 -7.03
CA LEU A 186 -4.03 -7.91 -7.03
C LEU A 186 -3.90 -9.20 -7.85
N ILE A 187 -2.95 -9.21 -8.79
CA ILE A 187 -2.58 -10.39 -9.59
C ILE A 187 -1.13 -10.74 -9.27
N LEU A 188 -0.91 -11.90 -8.64
CA LEU A 188 0.42 -12.35 -8.20
C LEU A 188 0.95 -13.50 -9.05
N GLU A 189 2.24 -13.45 -9.39
CA GLU A 189 2.94 -14.53 -10.08
C GLU A 189 2.95 -15.83 -9.25
N ARG A 190 2.50 -16.93 -9.86
CA ARG A 190 2.47 -18.25 -9.25
C ARG A 190 3.75 -19.03 -9.59
N PHE A 191 4.76 -18.96 -8.74
CA PHE A 191 6.03 -19.71 -8.93
C PHE A 191 6.28 -20.80 -7.88
N LYS A 192 5.52 -20.83 -6.77
CA LYS A 192 5.82 -21.70 -5.61
C LYS A 192 5.68 -23.20 -5.90
N ASP A 193 4.75 -23.57 -6.78
CA ASP A 193 4.41 -24.97 -7.07
C ASP A 193 5.12 -25.52 -8.32
N ASN A 194 6.09 -24.78 -8.88
CA ASN A 194 6.76 -25.17 -10.11
C ASN A 194 7.83 -26.27 -9.85
N PRO A 195 7.67 -27.49 -10.38
CA PRO A 195 8.59 -28.61 -10.11
C PRO A 195 9.95 -28.49 -10.80
N PHE A 196 10.09 -27.57 -11.77
CA PHE A 196 11.34 -27.32 -12.49
C PHE A 196 12.17 -26.22 -11.84
N LEU A 197 11.56 -25.33 -11.03
CA LEU A 197 12.25 -24.16 -10.48
C LEU A 197 13.43 -24.55 -9.55
N PRO A 198 13.28 -25.49 -8.59
CA PRO A 198 14.44 -25.94 -7.81
C PRO A 198 15.52 -26.59 -8.69
N LYS A 199 15.11 -27.40 -9.66
CA LYS A 199 16.03 -28.12 -10.57
C LYS A 199 16.79 -27.20 -11.51
N PHE A 200 16.18 -26.07 -11.90
CA PHE A 200 16.84 -25.03 -12.67
C PHE A 200 18.01 -24.41 -11.91
N TYR A 201 17.86 -24.17 -10.61
CA TYR A 201 18.97 -23.65 -9.81
C TYR A 201 20.08 -24.67 -9.59
N GLU A 202 19.80 -25.98 -9.70
CA GLU A 202 20.80 -27.04 -9.69
C GLU A 202 21.52 -27.21 -11.05
N ASP A 203 20.78 -27.14 -12.16
CA ASP A 203 21.30 -27.30 -13.54
C ASP A 203 20.47 -26.45 -14.52
N GLN A 204 20.90 -25.20 -14.72
CA GLN A 204 20.20 -24.26 -15.60
C GLN A 204 20.15 -24.78 -17.04
N SER A 205 21.24 -25.37 -17.54
CA SER A 205 21.36 -25.80 -18.93
C SER A 205 20.32 -26.85 -19.32
N ARG A 206 19.97 -27.74 -18.38
CA ARG A 206 19.03 -28.83 -18.60
C ARG A 206 17.58 -28.43 -18.34
N TYR A 207 17.34 -27.53 -17.39
CA TYR A 207 15.99 -27.24 -16.88
C TYR A 207 15.46 -25.86 -17.25
N ALA A 208 16.24 -24.99 -17.89
CA ALA A 208 15.77 -23.66 -18.33
C ALA A 208 14.56 -23.76 -19.27
N PHE A 209 14.65 -24.55 -20.35
CA PHE A 209 13.54 -24.67 -21.31
C PHE A 209 12.23 -25.18 -20.69
N PRO A 210 12.19 -26.31 -19.96
CA PRO A 210 10.94 -26.77 -19.34
C PRO A 210 10.41 -25.80 -18.27
N LEU A 211 11.29 -25.11 -17.53
CA LEU A 211 10.88 -24.09 -16.57
C LEU A 211 10.20 -22.90 -17.26
N GLU A 212 10.84 -22.33 -18.29
CA GLU A 212 10.31 -21.18 -19.03
C GLU A 212 8.99 -21.52 -19.73
N MET A 213 8.85 -22.74 -20.25
CA MET A 213 7.60 -23.23 -20.84
C MET A 213 6.47 -23.38 -19.80
N SER A 214 6.79 -23.86 -18.60
CA SER A 214 5.83 -23.91 -17.49
C SER A 214 5.37 -22.51 -17.13
N PHE A 215 6.30 -21.57 -16.91
CA PHE A 215 5.95 -20.18 -16.62
C PHE A 215 5.13 -19.53 -17.74
N LEU A 216 5.43 -19.82 -19.01
CA LEU A 216 4.68 -19.32 -20.14
C LEU A 216 3.20 -19.72 -20.07
N ALA A 217 2.95 -21.00 -19.80
CA ALA A 217 1.61 -21.58 -19.70
C ALA A 217 0.86 -21.09 -18.45
N ASP A 218 1.50 -21.12 -17.29
CA ASP A 218 0.89 -20.74 -16.01
C ASP A 218 0.48 -19.26 -16.00
N ARG A 219 1.38 -18.37 -16.47
CA ARG A 219 1.07 -16.93 -16.59
C ARG A 219 -0.05 -16.67 -17.61
N TYR A 220 -0.09 -17.43 -18.71
CA TYR A 220 -1.13 -17.26 -19.73
C TYR A 220 -2.51 -17.62 -19.19
N GLN A 221 -2.62 -18.79 -18.54
CA GLN A 221 -3.86 -19.23 -17.92
C GLN A 221 -4.32 -18.21 -16.86
N GLN A 222 -3.40 -17.75 -16.01
CA GLN A 222 -3.72 -16.76 -14.98
C GLN A 222 -4.26 -15.46 -15.57
N LEU A 223 -3.61 -14.91 -16.62
CA LEU A 223 -4.06 -13.67 -17.24
C LEU A 223 -5.42 -13.84 -17.92
N LEU A 224 -5.73 -15.00 -18.50
CA LEU A 224 -7.07 -15.27 -19.02
C LEU A 224 -8.14 -15.27 -17.91
N ASP A 225 -7.84 -15.94 -16.78
CA ASP A 225 -8.77 -16.04 -15.65
C ASP A 225 -8.99 -14.67 -14.99
N ASP A 226 -7.91 -13.90 -14.80
CA ASP A 226 -7.94 -12.66 -14.01
C ASP A 226 -8.33 -11.43 -14.83
N ILE A 227 -7.93 -11.31 -16.10
CA ILE A 227 -8.28 -10.14 -16.95
C ILE A 227 -9.70 -10.29 -17.53
N GLY A 228 -10.15 -11.52 -17.77
CA GLY A 228 -11.52 -11.79 -18.27
C GLY A 228 -12.62 -11.50 -17.24
N GLN A 229 -12.29 -11.47 -15.95
CA GLN A 229 -13.20 -11.15 -14.86
C GLN A 229 -12.99 -9.71 -14.38
N PHE A 230 -13.64 -8.76 -15.06
CA PHE A 230 -13.81 -7.42 -14.51
C PHE A 230 -14.58 -7.53 -13.19
N ASP A 231 -13.87 -7.31 -12.08
CA ASP A 231 -14.49 -7.20 -10.78
C ASP A 231 -15.17 -5.82 -10.70
N LEU A 232 -16.50 -5.82 -10.64
CA LEU A 232 -17.33 -4.61 -10.58
C LEU A 232 -17.02 -3.72 -9.37
N PHE A 233 -16.33 -4.26 -8.34
CA PHE A 233 -16.03 -3.56 -7.08
C PHE A 233 -14.58 -3.08 -6.95
N LYS A 234 -13.75 -3.30 -7.97
CA LYS A 234 -12.33 -2.90 -7.96
C LYS A 234 -12.10 -1.70 -8.85
N ASP A 235 -11.29 -0.77 -8.35
CA ASP A 235 -11.02 0.49 -9.06
C ASP A 235 -10.11 0.26 -10.28
N PHE A 236 -9.12 -0.62 -10.15
CA PHE A 236 -8.19 -1.02 -11.22
C PHE A 236 -7.48 -2.33 -10.87
N MET A 237 -6.70 -2.87 -11.81
CA MET A 237 -5.88 -4.07 -11.64
C MET A 237 -4.40 -3.72 -11.46
N ILE A 238 -3.74 -4.43 -10.55
CA ILE A 238 -2.28 -4.36 -10.38
C ILE A 238 -1.66 -5.76 -10.37
N ALA A 239 -0.67 -5.97 -11.22
CA ALA A 239 0.09 -7.21 -11.29
C ALA A 239 1.55 -7.02 -10.86
N ASP A 240 2.14 -8.05 -10.23
CA ASP A 240 3.57 -8.06 -9.90
C ASP A 240 4.46 -8.68 -11.00
N TYR A 241 3.89 -8.83 -12.20
CA TYR A 241 4.55 -9.22 -13.44
C TYR A 241 3.75 -8.76 -14.68
N ASP A 242 4.41 -8.75 -15.84
CA ASP A 242 3.88 -8.60 -17.20
C ASP A 242 4.28 -9.81 -18.04
N SER A 243 3.52 -10.02 -19.11
CA SER A 243 3.77 -11.02 -20.16
C SER A 243 5.21 -11.01 -20.71
N GLN A 244 5.90 -9.87 -20.72
CA GLN A 244 7.24 -9.77 -21.31
C GLN A 244 8.34 -10.35 -20.44
N LYS A 245 8.11 -10.51 -19.14
CA LYS A 245 9.03 -11.19 -18.23
C LYS A 245 9.54 -12.51 -18.82
N SER A 246 8.61 -13.29 -19.35
CA SER A 246 8.85 -14.53 -20.08
C SER A 246 9.95 -14.40 -21.14
N LEU A 247 9.89 -13.36 -21.97
CA LEU A 247 10.88 -13.16 -23.04
C LEU A 247 12.25 -12.71 -22.51
N ILE A 248 12.28 -11.97 -21.41
CA ILE A 248 13.52 -11.50 -20.78
C ILE A 248 14.27 -12.69 -20.18
N PHE A 249 13.60 -13.47 -19.34
CA PHE A 249 14.20 -14.61 -18.66
C PHE A 249 14.62 -15.70 -19.66
N ALA A 250 13.77 -16.00 -20.63
CA ALA A 250 14.10 -16.94 -21.70
C ALA A 250 15.31 -16.48 -22.54
N LYS A 251 15.48 -15.18 -22.81
CA LYS A 251 16.65 -14.70 -23.59
C LYS A 251 17.97 -14.87 -22.84
N VAL A 252 17.93 -14.76 -21.51
CA VAL A 252 19.12 -14.90 -20.65
C VAL A 252 19.47 -16.37 -20.45
N THR A 253 18.47 -17.26 -20.36
CA THR A 253 18.69 -18.65 -19.92
C THR A 253 18.73 -19.68 -21.06
N LEU A 254 18.10 -19.41 -22.20
CA LEU A 254 17.97 -20.38 -23.29
C LEU A 254 19.05 -20.19 -24.35
N SER A 255 19.39 -21.29 -25.04
CA SER A 255 20.16 -21.22 -26.28
C SER A 255 19.38 -20.46 -27.37
N GLU A 256 20.07 -19.99 -28.42
CA GLU A 256 19.42 -19.20 -29.48
C GLU A 256 18.29 -19.96 -30.19
N ASP A 257 18.46 -21.27 -30.44
CA ASP A 257 17.44 -22.10 -31.09
C ASP A 257 16.22 -22.29 -30.18
N GLU A 258 16.43 -22.57 -28.90
CA GLU A 258 15.37 -22.70 -27.90
C GLU A 258 14.63 -21.37 -27.69
N TYR A 259 15.37 -20.26 -27.61
CA TYR A 259 14.80 -18.93 -27.49
C TYR A 259 13.96 -18.56 -28.71
N SER A 260 14.41 -18.90 -29.92
CA SER A 260 13.67 -18.66 -31.15
C SER A 260 12.32 -19.39 -31.16
N LEU A 261 12.31 -20.67 -30.76
CA LEU A 261 11.09 -21.45 -30.59
C LEU A 261 10.18 -20.86 -29.50
N TYR A 262 10.75 -20.54 -28.34
CA TYR A 262 10.04 -19.97 -27.21
C TYR A 262 9.34 -18.65 -27.59
N LYS A 263 10.07 -17.75 -28.25
CA LYS A 263 9.56 -16.45 -28.71
C LYS A 263 8.40 -16.63 -29.70
N LYS A 264 8.47 -17.63 -30.59
CA LYS A 264 7.37 -17.95 -31.50
C LYS A 264 6.12 -18.39 -30.73
N LEU A 265 6.25 -19.30 -29.75
CA LEU A 265 5.14 -19.76 -28.92
C LEU A 265 4.54 -18.63 -28.09
N HIS A 266 5.38 -17.82 -27.44
CA HIS A 266 4.96 -16.63 -26.70
C HIS A 266 4.13 -15.68 -27.57
N SER A 267 4.60 -15.39 -28.79
CA SER A 267 3.89 -14.49 -29.71
C SER A 267 2.51 -14.98 -30.13
N ILE A 268 2.31 -16.31 -30.19
CA ILE A 268 1.02 -16.93 -30.53
C ILE A 268 0.07 -16.84 -29.33
N MET A 269 0.55 -17.23 -28.14
CA MET A 269 -0.28 -17.27 -26.93
C MET A 269 -0.68 -15.88 -26.45
N TYR A 270 0.25 -14.93 -26.41
CA TYR A 270 0.03 -13.61 -25.80
C TYR A 270 -0.50 -12.55 -26.77
N ARG A 271 -0.88 -12.93 -28.00
CA ARG A 271 -1.35 -11.99 -29.02
C ARG A 271 -2.59 -11.19 -28.58
N GLU A 272 -3.48 -11.83 -27.83
CA GLU A 272 -4.77 -11.27 -27.40
C GLU A 272 -4.79 -10.82 -25.94
N ILE A 273 -3.67 -11.02 -25.23
CA ILE A 273 -3.55 -10.62 -23.82
C ILE A 273 -3.45 -9.09 -23.74
N ALA A 274 -4.28 -8.50 -22.87
CA ALA A 274 -4.28 -7.07 -22.63
C ALA A 274 -2.92 -6.61 -22.09
N LYS A 275 -2.46 -5.46 -22.56
CA LYS A 275 -1.22 -4.83 -22.10
C LYS A 275 -1.52 -3.88 -20.95
N PRO A 276 -0.57 -3.67 -20.02
CA PRO A 276 -0.75 -2.69 -18.97
C PRO A 276 -0.79 -1.27 -19.54
N ASP A 277 -1.69 -0.45 -18.98
CA ASP A 277 -1.77 0.99 -19.25
C ASP A 277 -0.55 1.72 -18.70
N LEU A 278 0.04 1.18 -17.64
CA LEU A 278 1.27 1.64 -17.00
C LEU A 278 2.19 0.47 -16.65
N TYR A 279 3.42 0.54 -17.14
CA TYR A 279 4.46 -0.42 -16.83
C TYR A 279 5.50 0.23 -15.91
N ILE A 280 5.66 -0.31 -14.70
CA ILE A 280 6.60 0.19 -13.70
C ILE A 280 7.77 -0.79 -13.62
N TYR A 281 8.98 -0.34 -13.91
CA TYR A 281 10.20 -1.11 -13.71
C TYR A 281 10.92 -0.65 -12.45
N LEU A 282 11.00 -1.52 -11.45
CA LEU A 282 11.78 -1.34 -10.23
C LEU A 282 13.23 -1.75 -10.49
N TYR A 283 14.08 -0.75 -10.69
CA TYR A 283 15.52 -0.93 -10.75
C TYR A 283 16.08 -0.96 -9.32
N GLN A 284 16.93 -1.96 -9.05
CA GLN A 284 17.65 -2.12 -7.80
C GLN A 284 19.06 -2.63 -8.12
N ASN A 285 20.06 -2.09 -7.41
CA ASN A 285 21.43 -2.58 -7.52
C ASN A 285 21.56 -4.05 -7.09
N THR A 286 22.57 -4.75 -7.62
CA THR A 286 22.70 -6.21 -7.42
C THR A 286 22.97 -6.59 -5.97
N GLU A 287 23.70 -5.76 -5.24
CA GLU A 287 23.97 -5.95 -3.80
C GLU A 287 22.68 -6.07 -3.00
N ARG A 288 21.77 -5.10 -3.13
CA ARG A 288 20.46 -5.11 -2.44
C ARG A 288 19.55 -6.23 -2.93
N LEU A 289 19.61 -6.60 -4.22
CA LEU A 289 18.87 -7.76 -4.73
C LEU A 289 19.29 -9.04 -4.00
N LEU A 290 20.59 -9.28 -3.86
CA LEU A 290 21.14 -10.45 -3.16
C LEU A 290 20.78 -10.44 -1.67
N GLU A 291 20.86 -9.28 -1.00
CA GLU A 291 20.42 -9.13 0.38
C GLU A 291 18.94 -9.50 0.56
N ASN A 292 18.07 -8.99 -0.32
CA ASN A 292 16.64 -9.28 -0.28
C ASN A 292 16.34 -10.77 -0.55
N ILE A 293 17.07 -11.40 -1.49
CA ILE A 293 16.96 -12.84 -1.78
C ILE A 293 17.37 -13.68 -0.55
N LYS A 294 18.48 -13.31 0.10
CA LYS A 294 18.94 -13.96 1.33
C LYS A 294 17.92 -13.80 2.46
N LYS A 295 17.43 -12.57 2.71
CA LYS A 295 16.40 -12.28 3.72
C LYS A 295 15.10 -13.07 3.47
N ARG A 296 14.73 -13.26 2.19
CA ARG A 296 13.54 -14.04 1.80
C ARG A 296 13.68 -15.55 2.07
N GLY A 297 14.89 -16.08 2.15
CA GLY A 297 15.17 -17.42 2.68
C GLY A 297 14.64 -18.61 1.88
N ARG A 298 14.35 -18.46 0.59
CA ARG A 298 14.00 -19.61 -0.27
C ARG A 298 15.25 -20.44 -0.54
N ALA A 299 15.24 -21.71 -0.15
CA ALA A 299 16.41 -22.58 -0.21
C ALA A 299 17.05 -22.65 -1.61
N TYR A 300 16.22 -22.74 -2.66
CA TYR A 300 16.69 -22.85 -4.05
C TYR A 300 17.21 -21.53 -4.65
N GLU A 301 17.02 -20.38 -4.01
CA GLU A 301 17.51 -19.08 -4.51
C GLU A 301 18.83 -18.63 -3.86
N GLN A 302 19.33 -19.35 -2.84
CA GLN A 302 20.46 -18.87 -2.03
C GLN A 302 21.78 -18.81 -2.80
N ASP A 303 21.92 -19.62 -3.84
CA ASP A 303 23.13 -19.72 -4.66
C ASP A 303 23.00 -18.97 -6.01
N ILE A 304 22.04 -18.05 -6.13
CA ILE A 304 21.90 -17.20 -7.32
C ILE A 304 23.19 -16.40 -7.55
N SER A 305 23.74 -16.49 -8.76
CA SER A 305 24.94 -15.72 -9.11
C SER A 305 24.63 -14.25 -9.36
N GLU A 306 25.58 -13.40 -8.99
CA GLU A 306 25.55 -11.96 -9.29
C GLU A 306 25.46 -11.69 -10.80
N SER A 307 26.22 -12.43 -11.62
CA SER A 307 26.22 -12.28 -13.07
C SER A 307 24.83 -12.52 -13.67
N TYR A 308 24.10 -13.53 -13.18
CA TYR A 308 22.75 -13.82 -13.64
C TYR A 308 21.79 -12.66 -13.35
N LEU A 309 21.87 -12.04 -12.17
CA LEU A 309 21.06 -10.86 -11.85
C LEU A 309 21.42 -9.66 -12.74
N ILE A 310 22.72 -9.46 -13.03
CA ILE A 310 23.17 -8.41 -13.96
C ILE A 310 22.60 -8.64 -15.36
N ASP A 311 22.64 -9.86 -15.88
CA ASP A 311 22.13 -10.20 -17.21
C ASP A 311 20.61 -9.98 -17.31
N ILE A 312 19.85 -10.35 -16.27
CA ILE A 312 18.42 -10.08 -16.19
C ILE A 312 18.13 -8.57 -16.18
N ASN A 313 18.87 -7.78 -15.39
CA ASN A 313 18.75 -6.32 -15.37
C ASN A 313 19.01 -5.71 -16.76
N GLN A 314 20.05 -6.17 -17.46
CA GLN A 314 20.32 -5.75 -18.83
C GLN A 314 19.19 -6.14 -19.78
N GLY A 315 18.62 -7.33 -19.61
CA GLY A 315 17.45 -7.79 -20.36
C GLY A 315 16.25 -6.86 -20.22
N TYR A 316 15.90 -6.44 -19.00
CA TYR A 316 14.84 -5.45 -18.77
C TYR A 316 15.15 -4.11 -19.43
N LEU A 317 16.35 -3.56 -19.22
CA LEU A 317 16.74 -2.27 -19.79
C LEU A 317 16.72 -2.29 -21.33
N ASN A 318 17.18 -3.39 -21.94
CA ASN A 318 17.13 -3.58 -23.39
C ASN A 318 15.69 -3.70 -23.91
N MET A 319 14.82 -4.42 -23.20
CA MET A 319 13.41 -4.50 -23.56
C MET A 319 12.74 -3.12 -23.50
N ILE A 320 12.98 -2.36 -22.42
CA ILE A 320 12.40 -1.02 -22.22
C ILE A 320 12.89 -0.05 -23.30
N LYS A 321 14.19 -0.02 -23.59
CA LYS A 321 14.78 0.83 -24.65
C LYS A 321 14.19 0.57 -26.04
N ASN A 322 13.83 -0.68 -26.32
CA ASN A 322 13.30 -1.10 -27.61
C ASN A 322 11.76 -0.99 -27.70
N ARG A 323 11.07 -0.61 -26.61
CA ARG A 323 9.63 -0.41 -26.61
C ARG A 323 9.26 1.02 -27.04
N ARG A 324 8.20 1.11 -27.84
CA ARG A 324 7.49 2.36 -28.16
C ARG A 324 6.31 2.65 -27.22
N GLN A 325 6.22 1.94 -26.09
CA GLN A 325 5.12 2.12 -25.16
C GLN A 325 5.29 3.45 -24.42
N GLU A 326 4.23 4.27 -24.41
CA GLU A 326 4.29 5.65 -23.95
C GLU A 326 4.38 5.77 -22.41
N ASN A 327 3.88 4.76 -21.68
CA ASN A 327 3.74 4.80 -20.23
C ASN A 327 4.63 3.79 -19.51
N ILE A 328 5.96 3.93 -19.65
CA ILE A 328 6.93 3.18 -18.86
C ILE A 328 7.55 4.10 -17.81
N LYS A 329 7.53 3.69 -16.53
CA LYS A 329 8.22 4.37 -15.42
C LYS A 329 9.35 3.50 -14.92
N ILE A 330 10.58 4.01 -14.97
CA ILE A 330 11.75 3.37 -14.36
C ILE A 330 11.97 4.03 -13.00
N LEU A 331 11.87 3.25 -11.93
CA LEU A 331 12.04 3.72 -10.56
C LEU A 331 13.30 3.08 -9.98
N ASP A 332 14.29 3.89 -9.66
CA ASP A 332 15.46 3.45 -8.91
C ASP A 332 15.13 3.41 -7.43
N ILE A 333 15.05 2.20 -6.87
CA ILE A 333 14.74 1.97 -5.46
C ILE A 333 15.98 1.60 -4.65
N SER A 334 17.18 1.73 -5.23
CA SER A 334 18.44 1.33 -4.59
C SER A 334 18.72 2.04 -3.26
N GLU A 335 18.14 3.22 -3.04
CA GLU A 335 18.28 4.00 -1.80
C GLU A 335 16.92 4.26 -1.13
N ILE A 336 15.88 3.48 -1.50
CA ILE A 336 14.50 3.68 -1.04
C ILE A 336 14.07 2.45 -0.25
N ASP A 337 13.70 2.64 1.02
CA ASP A 337 13.10 1.59 1.83
C ASP A 337 11.58 1.75 1.90
N PHE A 338 10.89 1.45 0.80
CA PHE A 338 9.43 1.59 0.77
C PHE A 338 8.70 0.54 1.62
N VAL A 339 9.39 -0.48 2.13
CA VAL A 339 8.77 -1.55 2.93
C VAL A 339 8.58 -1.09 4.36
N ASP A 340 9.67 -0.62 4.98
CA ASP A 340 9.68 -0.24 6.39
C ASP A 340 9.53 1.29 6.59
N ASN A 341 9.64 2.09 5.52
CA ASN A 341 9.49 3.55 5.58
C ASN A 341 8.35 4.05 4.66
N ARG A 342 7.24 4.46 5.29
CA ARG A 342 6.05 4.99 4.61
C ARG A 342 6.34 6.26 3.80
N VAL A 343 7.22 7.13 4.26
CA VAL A 343 7.57 8.36 3.54
C VAL A 343 8.25 8.02 2.21
N ASP A 344 9.11 7.01 2.21
CA ASP A 344 9.78 6.52 1.02
C ASP A 344 8.81 5.81 0.06
N TYR A 345 7.86 5.05 0.59
CA TYR A 345 6.74 4.51 -0.19
C TYR A 345 5.93 5.61 -0.88
N LEU A 346 5.56 6.68 -0.17
CA LEU A 346 4.80 7.79 -0.76
C LEU A 346 5.62 8.57 -1.79
N LYS A 347 6.94 8.74 -1.58
CA LYS A 347 7.83 9.31 -2.61
C LYS A 347 7.83 8.45 -3.87
N LEU A 348 7.90 7.12 -3.71
CA LEU A 348 7.85 6.18 -4.83
C LEU A 348 6.53 6.33 -5.61
N LEU A 349 5.39 6.36 -4.93
CA LEU A 349 4.09 6.57 -5.58
C LEU A 349 3.99 7.91 -6.31
N LYS A 350 4.55 8.98 -5.74
CA LYS A 350 4.60 10.29 -6.42
C LYS A 350 5.40 10.23 -7.73
N GLN A 351 6.48 9.44 -7.80
CA GLN A 351 7.25 9.23 -9.03
C GLN A 351 6.50 8.38 -10.07
N VAL A 352 5.58 7.51 -9.63
CA VAL A 352 4.75 6.73 -10.56
C VAL A 352 3.82 7.64 -11.37
N ILE A 353 3.28 8.67 -10.74
CA ILE A 353 2.21 9.52 -11.30
C ILE A 353 2.71 10.80 -11.98
N THR A 354 3.98 11.14 -11.76
CA THR A 354 4.67 12.29 -12.37
C THR A 354 5.51 11.78 -13.53
#